data_AF-A0A6A9SDU3-F1
#
_entry.id   AF-A0A6A9SDU3-F1
#
_cell.length_a   1.000
_cell.length_b   1.000
_cell.length_c   1.000
_cell.angle_alpha   90.00
_cell.angle_beta   90.00
_cell.angle_gamma   90.00
#
_symmetry.space_group_name_H-M   'P 1'
#
loop_
_entity.id
_entity.type
_entity.pdbx_description
1 polymer ?
#
loop_
_entity_poly.entity_id
_entity_poly.type
_entity_poly.pdbx_seq_one_letter_code
_entity_poly.pdbx_strand_id
1 'polypeptide(L)'
;MLTKDLLRVSRAGGGYHLQFADADVERLAARVLGIYQGHVGESRETLETALADVEREADDFKLVRGLAKLVEREAAFETQALVDPVRARRRVFEAAADVGVVTEAERQQALSEAADHFGTDAETLADTLYADRDSRQILTDVDSRWGPAELRTQYNLSLAQTALFDATEVRVRSSDPNTLVSAVKRLRLMYEIRRTESGREVVVTGPDALFSNTRRYGTRFARLLRTVAAASEWELTATIDDRGTERELTLSDADVSVPGVEPVTEVSYDSGVEADFAGRFAALDLDWDLIREPEPLAAGEHVIIPDFAFEWRPGADTGVRDTGRSGGGSDGADGAASDAPFRIFFEIMGFWTPEYVEKKLARLDALADVEMLVAVDESLGVGDEIEATDNRAIPYAGTVSVKDVRDALRPYEERLVRESAAEIPDELRPDADVTSLADLAAEYGVSEDALEDVAYPAHERVGRTLVSPAVLDDLAEEIEPGMAYEAASDRLADYGIEDDSAALARLGYRVAWEGLGEGTIQPRE
;
A
#
# COMPACT_ATOMS: atom_id res chain seq x y z
N MET A 1 1.32 -17.02 14.09
CA MET A 1 0.58 -17.98 13.24
C MET A 1 1.16 -19.36 13.37
N LEU A 2 0.36 -20.36 13.74
CA LEU A 2 0.75 -21.77 13.83
C LEU A 2 0.79 -22.44 12.44
N THR A 3 1.32 -23.66 12.37
CA THR A 3 1.19 -24.53 11.19
C THR A 3 -0.18 -25.22 11.19
N LYS A 4 -0.69 -25.59 10.01
CA LYS A 4 -2.02 -26.24 9.89
C LYS A 4 -2.13 -27.56 10.66
N ASP A 5 -1.03 -28.30 10.80
CA ASP A 5 -1.02 -29.56 11.57
C ASP A 5 -1.31 -29.35 13.06
N LEU A 6 -0.98 -28.17 13.57
CA LEU A 6 -1.22 -27.74 14.95
C LEU A 6 -2.57 -27.02 15.12
N LEU A 7 -3.38 -26.90 14.06
CA LEU A 7 -4.73 -26.34 14.18
C LEU A 7 -5.61 -27.26 15.05
N ARG A 8 -6.19 -26.67 16.08
CA ARG A 8 -7.14 -27.29 17.00
C ARG A 8 -8.54 -26.75 16.73
N VAL A 9 -9.33 -27.57 16.03
CA VAL A 9 -10.69 -27.21 15.62
C VAL A 9 -11.62 -28.40 15.80
N SER A 10 -12.76 -28.15 16.43
CA SER A 10 -13.88 -29.08 16.52
C SER A 10 -14.84 -28.85 15.37
N ARG A 11 -15.24 -29.95 14.71
CA ARG A 11 -16.24 -29.98 13.64
C ARG A 11 -17.58 -30.57 14.10
N ALA A 12 -17.77 -30.70 15.40
CA ALA A 12 -18.97 -31.28 15.98
C ALA A 12 -20.20 -30.41 15.62
N GLY A 13 -21.32 -31.06 15.32
CA GLY A 13 -22.57 -30.36 14.99
C GLY A 13 -22.58 -29.60 13.66
N GLY A 14 -21.57 -29.78 12.80
CA GLY A 14 -21.47 -29.08 11.51
C GLY A 14 -20.75 -27.73 11.58
N GLY A 15 -20.45 -27.22 12.77
CA GLY A 15 -19.71 -25.96 12.95
C GLY A 15 -18.21 -26.08 12.72
N TYR A 16 -17.51 -24.96 12.83
CA TYR A 16 -16.05 -24.85 12.81
C TYR A 16 -15.57 -24.07 14.04
N HIS A 17 -15.39 -24.77 15.16
CA HIS A 17 -15.15 -24.16 16.46
C HIS A 17 -13.69 -24.33 16.88
N LEU A 18 -12.97 -23.23 17.02
CA LEU A 18 -11.58 -23.26 17.49
C LEU A 18 -11.53 -23.65 18.97
N GLN A 19 -10.55 -24.49 19.31
CA GLN A 19 -10.31 -24.91 20.68
C GLN A 19 -9.24 -23.99 21.29
N PHE A 20 -9.67 -22.82 21.74
CA PHE A 20 -8.80 -21.84 22.39
C PHE A 20 -8.20 -22.38 23.69
N ALA A 21 -7.04 -21.85 24.05
CA ALA A 21 -6.42 -22.07 25.34
C ALA A 21 -7.08 -21.17 26.40
N ASP A 22 -7.47 -21.76 27.52
CA ASP A 22 -8.05 -21.08 28.67
C ASP A 22 -6.97 -20.66 29.69
N ALA A 23 -7.40 -20.14 30.85
CA ALA A 23 -6.49 -19.71 31.90
C ALA A 23 -5.67 -20.84 32.53
N ASP A 24 -6.14 -22.09 32.51
CA ASP A 24 -5.40 -23.22 33.09
C ASP A 24 -4.12 -23.54 32.29
N VAL A 25 -4.10 -23.15 31.01
CA VAL A 25 -2.94 -23.30 30.11
C VAL A 25 -1.77 -22.39 30.50
N GLU A 26 -1.97 -21.33 31.29
CA GLU A 26 -0.86 -20.43 31.70
C GLU A 26 0.26 -21.19 32.43
N ARG A 27 -0.08 -22.21 33.23
CA ARG A 27 0.92 -23.06 33.89
C ARG A 27 1.73 -23.87 32.88
N LEU A 28 1.08 -24.37 31.84
CA LEU A 28 1.74 -25.08 30.76
C LEU A 28 2.63 -24.13 29.95
N ALA A 29 2.15 -22.92 29.64
CA ALA A 29 2.92 -21.88 28.98
C ALA A 29 4.18 -21.50 29.78
N ALA A 30 4.05 -21.32 31.11
CA ALA A 30 5.18 -21.06 32.00
C ALA A 30 6.20 -22.21 32.00
N ARG A 31 5.72 -23.46 31.99
CA ARG A 31 6.59 -24.64 31.91
C ARG A 31 7.35 -24.70 30.59
N VAL A 32 6.69 -24.43 29.46
CA VAL A 32 7.32 -24.39 28.14
C VAL A 32 8.39 -23.29 28.10
N LEU A 33 8.08 -22.07 28.55
CA LEU A 33 9.05 -20.97 28.64
C LEU A 33 10.25 -21.35 29.52
N GLY A 34 10.01 -21.91 30.69
CA GLY A 34 11.05 -22.34 31.61
C GLY A 34 11.92 -23.47 31.06
N ILE A 35 11.37 -24.36 30.24
CA ILE A 35 12.15 -25.38 29.52
C ILE A 35 13.10 -24.70 28.54
N TYR A 36 12.63 -23.80 27.68
CA TYR A 36 13.52 -23.08 26.76
C TYR A 36 14.63 -22.31 27.51
N GLN A 37 14.27 -21.54 28.54
CA GLN A 37 15.23 -20.77 29.34
C GLN A 37 16.25 -21.67 30.05
N GLY A 38 15.83 -22.83 30.56
CA GLY A 38 16.70 -23.78 31.26
C GLY A 38 17.60 -24.61 30.34
N HIS A 39 17.38 -24.57 29.02
CA HIS A 39 18.16 -25.31 28.02
C HIS A 39 19.03 -24.39 27.15
N VAL A 40 19.21 -23.11 27.53
CA VAL A 40 20.22 -22.27 26.89
C VAL A 40 21.60 -22.88 27.13
N GLY A 41 22.35 -23.10 26.05
CA GLY A 41 23.63 -23.82 26.03
C GLY A 41 23.49 -25.32 25.75
N GLU A 42 22.28 -25.86 25.67
CA GLU A 42 22.03 -27.28 25.35
C GLU A 42 21.68 -27.47 23.86
N SER A 43 21.79 -28.73 23.41
CA SER A 43 21.39 -29.11 22.05
C SER A 43 19.87 -29.06 21.84
N ARG A 44 19.45 -28.81 20.60
CA ARG A 44 18.04 -28.86 20.21
C ARG A 44 17.39 -30.21 20.50
N GLU A 45 18.12 -31.32 20.34
CA GLU A 45 17.65 -32.67 20.68
C GLU A 45 17.34 -32.82 22.19
N THR A 46 18.21 -32.27 23.05
CA THR A 46 17.97 -32.26 24.51
C THR A 46 16.70 -31.48 24.84
N LEU A 47 16.54 -30.29 24.26
CA LEU A 47 15.35 -29.45 24.41
C LEU A 47 14.08 -30.17 23.91
N GLU A 48 14.12 -30.74 22.71
CA GLU A 48 12.99 -31.48 22.11
C GLU A 48 12.59 -32.68 22.96
N THR A 49 13.56 -33.37 23.57
CA THR A 49 13.30 -34.47 24.51
C THR A 49 12.55 -33.97 25.74
N ALA A 50 12.99 -32.86 26.34
CA ALA A 50 12.32 -32.25 27.49
C ALA A 50 10.90 -31.77 27.15
N LEU A 51 10.68 -31.21 25.95
CA LEU A 51 9.35 -30.84 25.47
C LEU A 51 8.46 -32.07 25.25
N ALA A 52 9.02 -33.17 24.74
CA ALA A 52 8.29 -34.43 24.56
C ALA A 52 7.83 -35.06 25.89
N ASP A 53 8.57 -34.84 26.99
CA ASP A 53 8.12 -35.21 28.33
C ASP A 53 6.84 -34.44 28.72
N VAL A 54 6.80 -33.13 28.44
CA VAL A 54 5.60 -32.32 28.69
C VAL A 54 4.43 -32.75 27.81
N GLU A 55 4.68 -33.08 26.54
CA GLU A 55 3.64 -33.59 25.63
C GLU A 55 2.96 -34.85 26.16
N ARG A 56 3.73 -35.75 26.81
CA ARG A 56 3.20 -37.01 27.37
C ARG A 56 2.34 -36.80 28.61
N GLU A 57 2.55 -35.71 29.34
CA GLU A 57 1.79 -35.37 30.54
C GLU A 57 0.57 -34.49 30.24
N ALA A 58 0.54 -33.81 29.08
CA ALA A 58 -0.53 -32.92 28.69
C ALA A 58 -1.70 -33.67 28.03
N ASP A 59 -2.92 -33.16 28.23
CA ASP A 59 -4.13 -33.71 27.61
C ASP A 59 -4.16 -33.51 26.08
N ASP A 60 -3.46 -32.49 25.57
CA ASP A 60 -3.43 -32.14 24.16
C ASP A 60 -2.01 -31.78 23.70
N PHE A 61 -1.36 -32.71 23.00
CA PHE A 61 -0.01 -32.51 22.48
C PHE A 61 0.08 -31.36 21.46
N LYS A 62 -1.00 -31.03 20.73
CA LYS A 62 -0.97 -29.92 19.75
C LYS A 62 -0.87 -28.57 20.45
N LEU A 63 -1.44 -28.45 21.65
CA LEU A 63 -1.33 -27.26 22.46
C LEU A 63 0.13 -27.03 22.90
N VAL A 64 0.78 -28.08 23.44
CA VAL A 64 2.19 -28.02 23.85
C VAL A 64 3.08 -27.62 22.67
N ARG A 65 2.93 -28.32 21.53
CA ARG A 65 3.69 -28.02 20.30
C ARG A 65 3.45 -26.61 19.78
N GLY A 66 2.21 -26.13 19.83
CA GLY A 66 1.89 -24.79 19.36
C GLY A 66 2.47 -23.69 20.26
N LEU A 67 2.47 -23.87 21.58
CA LEU A 67 3.16 -22.99 22.52
C LEU A 67 4.68 -23.01 22.29
N ALA A 68 5.27 -24.20 22.22
CA ALA A 68 6.70 -24.38 21.95
C ALA A 68 7.09 -23.72 20.63
N LYS A 69 6.29 -23.87 19.57
CA LYS A 69 6.58 -23.27 18.27
C LYS A 69 6.55 -21.75 18.27
N LEU A 70 5.79 -21.13 19.16
CA LEU A 70 5.82 -19.68 19.34
C LEU A 70 7.11 -19.26 20.04
N VAL A 71 7.48 -19.91 21.14
CA VAL A 71 8.73 -19.63 21.86
C VAL A 71 9.96 -19.87 20.98
N GLU A 72 9.98 -20.95 20.19
CA GLU A 72 11.06 -21.29 19.24
C GLU A 72 11.34 -20.17 18.22
N ARG A 73 10.35 -19.33 17.88
CA ARG A 73 10.55 -18.21 16.95
C ARG A 73 11.29 -17.03 17.56
N GLU A 74 11.30 -16.95 18.88
CA GLU A 74 12.04 -15.96 19.67
C GLU A 74 13.34 -16.57 20.23
N ALA A 75 13.75 -17.73 19.70
CA ALA A 75 14.95 -18.46 20.10
C ALA A 75 16.02 -18.43 18.99
N ALA A 76 17.28 -18.31 19.40
CA ALA A 76 18.44 -18.38 18.52
C ALA A 76 19.12 -19.75 18.63
N PHE A 77 19.37 -20.37 17.48
CA PHE A 77 20.10 -21.63 17.38
C PHE A 77 21.34 -21.44 16.54
N GLU A 78 22.48 -21.94 17.02
CA GLU A 78 23.76 -21.83 16.33
C GLU A 78 24.44 -23.19 16.19
N THR A 79 25.12 -23.36 15.06
CA THR A 79 26.09 -24.44 14.89
C THR A 79 27.39 -24.04 15.57
N GLN A 80 27.66 -24.63 16.74
CA GLN A 80 28.92 -24.43 17.46
C GLN A 80 29.92 -25.51 17.06
N ALA A 81 30.91 -25.14 16.27
CA ALA A 81 31.93 -26.05 15.76
C ALA A 81 33.27 -25.32 15.54
N LEU A 82 34.37 -25.93 15.96
CA LEU A 82 35.72 -25.37 15.78
C LEU A 82 36.19 -25.40 14.32
N VAL A 83 35.67 -26.36 13.55
CA VAL A 83 35.91 -26.51 12.12
C VAL A 83 34.56 -26.52 11.42
N ASP A 84 34.48 -25.95 10.22
CA ASP A 84 33.29 -26.05 9.38
C ASP A 84 32.90 -27.55 9.18
N PRO A 85 31.69 -27.97 9.56
CA PRO A 85 31.27 -29.38 9.51
C PRO A 85 31.35 -30.01 8.11
N VAL A 86 31.13 -29.22 7.06
CA VAL A 86 31.25 -29.71 5.67
C VAL A 86 32.70 -30.04 5.34
N ARG A 87 33.64 -29.16 5.71
CA ARG A 87 35.09 -29.41 5.55
C ARG A 87 35.57 -30.57 6.41
N ALA A 88 35.11 -30.67 7.66
CA ALA A 88 35.43 -31.76 8.56
C ALA A 88 35.01 -33.11 7.95
N ARG A 89 33.75 -33.23 7.50
CA ARG A 89 33.23 -34.45 6.85
C ARG A 89 34.03 -34.84 5.62
N ARG A 90 34.33 -33.88 4.75
CA ARG A 90 35.13 -34.14 3.55
C ARG A 90 36.48 -34.76 3.89
N ARG A 91 37.24 -34.12 4.79
CA ARG A 91 38.59 -34.58 5.13
C ARG A 91 38.57 -35.93 5.85
N VAL A 92 37.64 -36.13 6.78
CA VAL A 92 37.46 -37.41 7.49
C VAL A 92 37.10 -38.53 6.52
N PHE A 93 36.22 -38.28 5.54
CA PHE A 93 35.82 -39.32 4.58
C PHE A 93 36.90 -39.63 3.55
N GLU A 94 37.72 -38.65 3.16
CA GLU A 94 38.92 -38.88 2.35
C GLU A 94 39.92 -39.77 3.13
N ALA A 95 40.24 -39.43 4.39
CA ALA A 95 41.12 -40.24 5.24
C ALA A 95 40.54 -41.65 5.50
N ALA A 96 39.22 -41.76 5.73
CA ALA A 96 38.57 -43.04 5.94
C ALA A 96 38.60 -43.94 4.70
N ALA A 97 38.55 -43.35 3.50
CA ALA A 97 38.69 -44.09 2.24
C ALA A 97 40.12 -44.61 2.05
N ASP A 98 41.13 -43.81 2.41
CA ASP A 98 42.55 -44.20 2.34
C ASP A 98 42.88 -45.31 3.36
N VAL A 99 42.36 -45.21 4.59
CA VAL A 99 42.55 -46.21 5.65
C VAL A 99 41.75 -47.50 5.37
N GLY A 100 40.58 -47.38 4.73
CA GLY A 100 39.69 -48.52 4.49
C GLY A 100 38.94 -48.98 5.74
N VAL A 101 38.27 -48.05 6.43
CA VAL A 101 37.66 -48.27 7.75
C VAL A 101 36.61 -49.39 7.76
N VAL A 102 36.91 -50.49 8.46
CA VAL A 102 35.98 -51.58 8.78
C VAL A 102 35.98 -51.96 10.27
N THR A 103 36.88 -51.35 11.06
CA THR A 103 37.01 -51.53 12.51
C THR A 103 37.06 -50.19 13.26
N GLU A 104 36.83 -50.22 14.58
CA GLU A 104 36.91 -49.01 15.41
C GLU A 104 38.34 -48.45 15.49
N ALA A 105 39.36 -49.30 15.43
CA ALA A 105 40.75 -48.87 15.42
C ALA A 105 41.08 -48.07 14.16
N GLU A 106 40.60 -48.53 12.99
CA GLU A 106 40.74 -47.82 11.72
C GLU A 106 39.91 -46.53 11.70
N ARG A 107 38.71 -46.53 12.31
CA ARG A 107 37.90 -45.31 12.48
C ARG A 107 38.68 -44.26 13.26
N GLN A 108 39.28 -44.64 14.39
CA GLN A 108 40.07 -43.73 15.21
C GLN A 108 41.32 -43.22 14.46
N GLN A 109 41.97 -44.08 13.67
CA GLN A 109 43.07 -43.68 12.80
C GLN A 109 42.65 -42.62 11.79
N ALA A 110 41.56 -42.86 11.04
CA ALA A 110 41.06 -41.92 10.03
C ALA A 110 40.67 -40.55 10.64
N LEU A 111 40.05 -40.56 11.82
CA LEU A 111 39.72 -39.34 12.56
C LEU A 111 40.99 -38.61 13.01
N SER A 112 42.01 -39.31 13.51
CA SER A 112 43.29 -38.72 13.91
C SER A 112 44.01 -38.08 12.73
N GLU A 113 44.11 -38.79 11.59
CA GLU A 113 44.76 -38.27 10.36
C GLU A 113 44.03 -37.05 9.78
N ALA A 114 42.72 -36.97 9.97
CA ALA A 114 41.93 -35.80 9.59
C ALA A 114 42.05 -34.66 10.62
N ALA A 115 42.13 -34.97 11.91
CA ALA A 115 42.26 -34.00 12.98
C ALA A 115 43.61 -33.26 12.95
N ASP A 116 44.69 -33.97 12.62
CA ASP A 116 46.02 -33.40 12.41
C ASP A 116 46.01 -32.30 11.33
N HIS A 117 45.20 -32.45 10.29
CA HIS A 117 45.07 -31.45 9.22
C HIS A 117 44.47 -30.12 9.72
N PHE A 118 43.53 -30.19 10.66
CA PHE A 118 42.86 -29.01 11.21
C PHE A 118 43.50 -28.49 12.50
N GLY A 119 44.53 -29.16 13.03
CA GLY A 119 45.16 -28.80 14.29
C GLY A 119 44.24 -28.98 15.50
N THR A 120 43.36 -29.98 15.46
CA THR A 120 42.44 -30.35 16.53
C THR A 120 42.65 -31.82 16.94
N ASP A 121 41.93 -32.32 17.93
CA ASP A 121 41.92 -33.74 18.29
C ASP A 121 40.79 -34.53 17.62
N ALA A 122 40.94 -35.84 17.56
CA ALA A 122 40.01 -36.76 16.88
C ALA A 122 38.60 -36.78 17.49
N GLU A 123 38.47 -36.55 18.79
CA GLU A 123 37.18 -36.54 19.50
C GLU A 123 36.41 -35.27 19.15
N THR A 124 37.07 -34.12 19.29
CA THR A 124 36.55 -32.81 18.85
C THR A 124 36.14 -32.82 17.37
N LEU A 125 36.96 -33.41 16.50
CA LEU A 125 36.62 -33.51 15.08
C LEU A 125 35.43 -34.44 14.82
N ALA A 126 35.31 -35.54 15.58
CA ALA A 126 34.18 -36.45 15.47
C ALA A 126 32.85 -35.77 15.83
N ASP A 127 32.84 -34.97 16.90
CA ASP A 127 31.67 -34.20 17.33
C ASP A 127 31.27 -33.13 16.32
N THR A 128 32.28 -32.50 15.70
CA THR A 128 32.13 -31.48 14.66
C THR A 128 31.38 -32.00 13.42
N LEU A 129 31.54 -33.27 13.04
CA LEU A 129 31.08 -33.80 11.73
C LEU A 129 29.62 -33.49 11.39
N TYR A 130 28.76 -33.46 12.40
CA TYR A 130 27.31 -33.26 12.24
C TYR A 130 26.76 -32.17 13.15
N ALA A 131 27.61 -31.28 13.68
CA ALA A 131 27.18 -30.14 14.49
C ALA A 131 26.26 -29.17 13.71
N ASP A 132 26.28 -29.24 12.37
CA ASP A 132 25.40 -28.51 11.45
C ASP A 132 23.99 -29.09 11.31
N ARG A 133 23.70 -30.27 11.88
CA ARG A 133 22.33 -30.81 11.89
C ARG A 133 21.45 -30.03 12.84
N ASP A 134 20.21 -29.73 12.43
CA ASP A 134 19.22 -29.01 13.25
C ASP A 134 19.10 -29.56 14.69
N SER A 135 19.09 -30.89 14.85
CA SER A 135 18.99 -31.53 16.16
C SER A 135 20.21 -31.30 17.07
N ARG A 136 21.37 -30.99 16.50
CA ARG A 136 22.64 -30.75 17.21
C ARG A 136 22.98 -29.28 17.36
N GLN A 137 22.22 -28.39 16.75
CA GLN A 137 22.38 -26.95 16.98
C GLN A 137 22.16 -26.62 18.46
N ILE A 138 22.94 -25.68 18.96
CA ILE A 138 22.88 -25.24 20.35
C ILE A 138 21.91 -24.08 20.44
N LEU A 139 21.01 -24.13 21.42
CA LEU A 139 20.17 -23.00 21.78
C LEU A 139 21.03 -21.94 22.46
N THR A 140 21.33 -20.84 21.78
CA THR A 140 22.25 -19.81 22.31
C THR A 140 21.53 -18.70 23.05
N ASP A 141 20.29 -18.41 22.68
CA ASP A 141 19.50 -17.36 23.32
C ASP A 141 18.00 -17.63 23.20
N VAL A 142 17.25 -17.19 24.21
CA VAL A 142 15.78 -17.16 24.21
C VAL A 142 15.34 -15.91 24.96
N ASP A 143 15.14 -14.83 24.22
CA ASP A 143 14.56 -13.60 24.75
C ASP A 143 13.06 -13.53 24.39
N SER A 144 12.28 -14.38 25.05
CA SER A 144 10.84 -14.37 24.81
C SER A 144 10.22 -13.11 25.41
N ARG A 145 9.75 -12.23 24.52
CA ARG A 145 8.96 -11.05 24.86
C ARG A 145 7.59 -11.34 25.50
N TRP A 146 7.18 -12.61 25.60
CA TRP A 146 5.90 -13.00 26.16
C TRP A 146 6.08 -13.64 27.54
N GLY A 147 5.34 -13.12 28.53
CA GLY A 147 5.06 -13.88 29.75
C GLY A 147 4.09 -15.03 29.47
N PRO A 148 3.80 -15.89 30.46
CA PRO A 148 2.89 -17.03 30.29
C PRO A 148 1.48 -16.64 29.82
N ALA A 149 0.94 -15.53 30.34
CA ALA A 149 -0.38 -15.03 29.96
C ALA A 149 -0.36 -14.46 28.53
N GLU A 150 0.65 -13.66 28.18
CA GLU A 150 0.81 -13.13 26.82
C GLU A 150 1.05 -14.24 25.80
N LEU A 151 1.78 -15.29 26.16
CA LEU A 151 2.03 -16.44 25.29
C LEU A 151 0.73 -17.20 25.00
N ARG A 152 -0.16 -17.35 25.99
CA ARG A 152 -1.51 -17.89 25.77
C ARG A 152 -2.32 -17.00 24.83
N THR A 153 -2.32 -15.69 25.06
CA THR A 153 -3.02 -14.73 24.18
C THR A 153 -2.50 -14.82 22.74
N GLN A 154 -1.18 -14.83 22.58
CA GLN A 154 -0.53 -14.98 21.29
C GLN A 154 -0.80 -16.34 20.63
N TYR A 155 -0.97 -17.40 21.42
CA TYR A 155 -1.41 -18.71 20.97
C TYR A 155 -2.83 -18.67 20.40
N ASN A 156 -3.78 -18.10 21.12
CA ASN A 156 -5.18 -17.99 20.66
C ASN A 156 -5.28 -17.14 19.39
N LEU A 157 -4.59 -16.00 19.34
CA LEU A 157 -4.50 -15.20 18.12
C LEU A 157 -3.87 -16.00 16.98
N SER A 158 -2.76 -16.70 17.23
CA SER A 158 -2.09 -17.51 16.20
C SER A 158 -2.95 -18.68 15.71
N LEU A 159 -3.77 -19.28 16.56
CA LEU A 159 -4.71 -20.34 16.23
C LEU A 159 -5.81 -19.80 15.30
N ALA A 160 -6.43 -18.68 15.65
CA ALA A 160 -7.44 -18.01 14.84
C ALA A 160 -6.89 -17.55 13.49
N GLN A 161 -5.70 -16.95 13.48
CA GLN A 161 -5.01 -16.58 12.25
C GLN A 161 -4.76 -17.78 11.33
N THR A 162 -4.32 -18.92 11.88
CA THR A 162 -4.08 -20.13 11.09
C THR A 162 -5.37 -20.72 10.54
N ALA A 163 -6.50 -20.56 11.25
CA ALA A 163 -7.81 -20.96 10.74
C ALA A 163 -8.24 -20.15 9.52
N LEU A 164 -7.94 -18.85 9.50
CA LEU A 164 -8.25 -17.95 8.37
C LEU A 164 -7.39 -18.20 7.13
N PHE A 165 -6.39 -19.08 7.18
CA PHE A 165 -5.60 -19.43 5.99
C PHE A 165 -6.43 -20.09 4.89
N ASP A 166 -7.55 -20.70 5.24
CA ASP A 166 -8.49 -21.34 4.32
C ASP A 166 -9.80 -20.55 4.20
N ALA A 167 -9.83 -19.29 4.66
CA ALA A 167 -11.00 -18.44 4.49
C ALA A 167 -11.12 -17.96 3.03
N THR A 168 -12.33 -18.00 2.48
CA THR A 168 -12.69 -17.49 1.15
C THR A 168 -13.34 -16.09 1.22
N GLU A 169 -14.07 -15.83 2.31
CA GLU A 169 -14.71 -14.56 2.62
C GLU A 169 -14.60 -14.29 4.12
N VAL A 170 -14.45 -13.01 4.48
CA VAL A 170 -14.44 -12.54 5.86
C VAL A 170 -15.34 -11.32 5.98
N ARG A 171 -16.30 -11.34 6.89
CA ARG A 171 -17.18 -10.23 7.23
C ARG A 171 -16.78 -9.69 8.58
N VAL A 172 -16.58 -8.38 8.69
CA VAL A 172 -16.07 -7.74 9.90
C VAL A 172 -16.94 -6.58 10.32
N ARG A 173 -17.29 -6.54 11.61
CA ARG A 173 -17.83 -5.39 12.31
C ARG A 173 -16.83 -4.94 13.37
N SER A 174 -16.58 -3.65 13.49
CA SER A 174 -15.57 -3.10 14.41
C SER A 174 -16.04 -1.74 14.96
N SER A 175 -15.77 -1.48 16.23
CA SER A 175 -15.94 -0.15 16.84
C SER A 175 -14.97 0.89 16.27
N ASP A 176 -13.90 0.46 15.58
CA ASP A 176 -12.96 1.31 14.86
C ASP A 176 -12.99 1.01 13.34
N PRO A 177 -13.97 1.56 12.61
CA PRO A 177 -14.12 1.32 11.17
C PRO A 177 -13.01 1.96 10.34
N ASN A 178 -12.41 3.06 10.79
CA ASN A 178 -11.36 3.75 10.05
C ASN A 178 -10.09 2.89 10.02
N THR A 179 -9.64 2.40 11.17
CA THR A 179 -8.47 1.52 11.25
C THR A 179 -8.71 0.20 10.48
N LEU A 180 -9.92 -0.33 10.53
CA LEU A 180 -10.32 -1.51 9.74
C LEU A 180 -10.17 -1.26 8.23
N VAL A 181 -10.79 -0.20 7.70
CA VAL A 181 -10.70 0.13 6.27
C VAL A 181 -9.26 0.40 5.86
N SER A 182 -8.51 1.18 6.63
CA SER A 182 -7.09 1.44 6.36
C SER A 182 -6.27 0.14 6.31
N ALA A 183 -6.56 -0.83 7.20
CA ALA A 183 -5.89 -2.13 7.15
C ALA A 183 -6.29 -2.98 5.94
N VAL A 184 -7.56 -2.94 5.52
CA VAL A 184 -8.04 -3.62 4.31
C VAL A 184 -7.37 -3.05 3.07
N LYS A 185 -7.35 -1.72 2.92
CA LYS A 185 -6.65 -1.00 1.84
C LYS A 185 -5.15 -1.33 1.83
N ARG A 186 -4.48 -1.24 2.99
CA ARG A 186 -3.05 -1.60 3.14
C ARG A 186 -2.75 -3.06 2.78
N LEU A 187 -3.68 -3.97 3.04
CA LEU A 187 -3.54 -5.38 2.66
C LEU A 187 -3.91 -5.62 1.20
N ARG A 188 -4.30 -4.57 0.45
CA ARG A 188 -4.74 -4.60 -0.94
C ARG A 188 -5.93 -5.53 -1.18
N LEU A 189 -6.73 -5.79 -0.13
CA LEU A 189 -7.83 -6.75 -0.20
C LEU A 189 -9.02 -6.15 -0.94
N MET A 190 -9.74 -6.97 -1.70
CA MET A 190 -11.04 -6.59 -2.23
C MET A 190 -12.04 -6.53 -1.09
N TYR A 191 -12.83 -5.47 -1.07
CA TYR A 191 -13.82 -5.28 -0.03
C TYR A 191 -15.06 -4.56 -0.54
N GLU A 192 -16.13 -4.72 0.23
CA GLU A 192 -17.38 -4.00 0.11
C GLU A 192 -17.81 -3.58 1.51
N ILE A 193 -18.26 -2.34 1.66
CA ILE A 193 -18.89 -1.90 2.90
C ILE A 193 -20.40 -1.95 2.68
N ARG A 194 -21.11 -2.63 3.57
CA ARG A 194 -22.57 -2.77 3.52
C ARG A 194 -23.18 -2.12 4.74
N ARG A 195 -24.29 -1.40 4.54
CA ARG A 195 -25.18 -1.00 5.63
C ARG A 195 -26.00 -2.20 6.05
N THR A 196 -26.16 -2.39 7.34
CA THR A 196 -26.99 -3.41 7.95
C THR A 196 -27.87 -2.76 9.02
N GLU A 197 -28.89 -3.47 9.51
CA GLU A 197 -29.72 -2.98 10.62
C GLU A 197 -28.89 -2.70 11.90
N SER A 198 -27.75 -3.37 12.03
CA SER A 198 -26.84 -3.30 13.18
C SER A 198 -25.60 -2.42 12.95
N GLY A 199 -25.57 -1.64 11.87
CA GLY A 199 -24.49 -0.68 11.58
C GLY A 199 -23.87 -0.88 10.20
N ARG A 200 -22.53 -0.93 10.15
CA ARG A 200 -21.78 -1.16 8.91
C ARG A 200 -20.97 -2.44 9.05
N GLU A 201 -20.96 -3.22 7.99
CA GLU A 201 -20.18 -4.46 7.87
C GLU A 201 -19.21 -4.33 6.70
N VAL A 202 -17.94 -4.65 6.94
CA VAL A 202 -16.93 -4.73 5.88
C VAL A 202 -16.84 -6.19 5.45
N VAL A 203 -17.29 -6.47 4.24
CA VAL A 203 -17.16 -7.78 3.59
C VAL A 203 -15.87 -7.76 2.79
N VAL A 204 -14.93 -8.61 3.14
CA VAL A 204 -13.63 -8.74 2.50
C VAL A 204 -13.58 -10.09 1.79
N THR A 205 -13.28 -10.07 0.51
CA THR A 205 -13.29 -11.26 -0.34
C THR A 205 -11.94 -11.49 -0.98
N GLY A 206 -11.64 -12.76 -1.26
CA GLY A 206 -10.60 -13.11 -2.22
C GLY A 206 -11.19 -13.17 -3.64
N PRO A 207 -10.36 -12.99 -4.68
CA PRO A 207 -10.72 -13.24 -6.08
C PRO A 207 -11.03 -14.72 -6.28
N ASP A 208 -10.53 -15.56 -5.39
CA ASP A 208 -10.71 -17.00 -5.47
C ASP A 208 -12.09 -17.50 -5.04
N ALA A 209 -12.93 -16.63 -4.47
CA ALA A 209 -14.37 -16.92 -4.37
C ALA A 209 -15.01 -17.11 -5.76
N LEU A 210 -14.36 -16.58 -6.82
CA LEU A 210 -14.76 -16.73 -8.22
C LEU A 210 -13.84 -17.71 -8.99
N PHE A 211 -12.57 -17.91 -8.60
CA PHE A 211 -11.63 -18.82 -9.28
C PHE A 211 -10.69 -19.58 -8.33
N SER A 212 -10.57 -20.91 -8.47
CA SER A 212 -9.95 -21.80 -7.49
C SER A 212 -8.55 -21.44 -6.91
N ASN A 213 -8.48 -21.45 -5.57
CA ASN A 213 -7.45 -22.09 -4.73
C ASN A 213 -6.00 -21.53 -4.74
N THR A 214 -5.81 -20.27 -4.34
CA THR A 214 -4.49 -19.78 -3.89
C THR A 214 -4.47 -19.35 -2.41
N ARG A 215 -3.58 -19.99 -1.64
CA ARG A 215 -3.32 -19.71 -0.20
C ARG A 215 -2.79 -18.28 0.09
N ARG A 216 -2.66 -17.45 -0.94
CA ARG A 216 -2.11 -16.08 -0.87
C ARG A 216 -3.03 -15.14 -0.10
N TYR A 217 -4.35 -15.35 -0.16
CA TYR A 217 -5.34 -14.51 0.53
C TYR A 217 -5.52 -14.83 2.01
N GLY A 218 -5.57 -16.11 2.37
CA GLY A 218 -5.76 -16.49 3.76
C GLY A 218 -4.67 -15.93 4.70
N THR A 219 -3.45 -15.75 4.21
CA THR A 219 -2.39 -15.08 4.99
C THR A 219 -2.70 -13.60 5.24
N ARG A 220 -3.37 -12.90 4.30
CA ARG A 220 -3.80 -11.51 4.47
C ARG A 220 -5.01 -11.40 5.39
N PHE A 221 -5.99 -12.30 5.30
CA PHE A 221 -7.08 -12.36 6.28
C PHE A 221 -6.57 -12.59 7.70
N ALA A 222 -5.59 -13.48 7.86
CA ALA A 222 -4.90 -13.68 9.12
C ALA A 222 -4.18 -12.41 9.64
N ARG A 223 -3.59 -11.61 8.74
CA ARG A 223 -3.00 -10.31 9.11
C ARG A 223 -4.06 -9.28 9.49
N LEU A 224 -5.19 -9.26 8.77
CA LEU A 224 -6.32 -8.39 9.05
C LEU A 224 -6.87 -8.62 10.46
N LEU A 225 -7.05 -9.89 10.86
CA LEU A 225 -7.54 -10.25 12.19
C LEU A 225 -6.73 -9.60 13.32
N ARG A 226 -5.41 -9.46 13.19
CA ARG A 226 -4.60 -8.80 14.23
C ARG A 226 -4.98 -7.32 14.39
N THR A 227 -5.31 -6.64 13.30
CA THR A 227 -5.75 -5.23 13.37
C THR A 227 -7.15 -5.14 13.95
N VAL A 228 -8.06 -6.02 13.52
CA VAL A 228 -9.43 -6.10 14.04
C VAL A 228 -9.44 -6.37 15.54
N ALA A 229 -8.63 -7.33 16.00
CA ALA A 229 -8.55 -7.73 17.40
C ALA A 229 -7.91 -6.70 18.35
N ALA A 230 -7.48 -5.54 17.82
CA ALA A 230 -7.05 -4.41 18.63
C ALA A 230 -8.20 -3.44 18.95
N ALA A 231 -9.35 -3.55 18.27
CA ALA A 231 -10.54 -2.75 18.57
C ALA A 231 -11.20 -3.20 19.88
N SER A 232 -11.93 -2.28 20.53
CA SER A 232 -12.61 -2.55 21.80
C SER A 232 -13.77 -3.53 21.68
N GLU A 233 -14.50 -3.47 20.55
CA GLU A 233 -15.63 -4.33 20.23
C GLU A 233 -15.53 -4.70 18.76
N TRP A 234 -15.57 -5.99 18.47
CA TRP A 234 -15.51 -6.47 17.09
C TRP A 234 -16.12 -7.86 16.95
N GLU A 235 -16.61 -8.14 15.75
CA GLU A 235 -17.06 -9.46 15.34
C GLU A 235 -16.53 -9.75 13.94
N LEU A 236 -16.06 -10.98 13.74
CA LEU A 236 -15.57 -11.47 12.46
C LEU A 236 -16.23 -12.80 12.16
N THR A 237 -16.91 -12.89 11.03
CA THR A 237 -17.46 -14.13 10.50
C THR A 237 -16.72 -14.50 9.23
N ALA A 238 -16.13 -15.68 9.18
CA ALA A 238 -15.36 -16.17 8.04
C ALA A 238 -15.98 -17.43 7.45
N THR A 239 -16.05 -17.47 6.13
CA THR A 239 -16.37 -18.67 5.35
C THR A 239 -15.08 -19.43 5.10
N ILE A 240 -14.96 -20.64 5.64
CA ILE A 240 -13.75 -21.48 5.59
C ILE A 240 -13.98 -22.66 4.63
N ASP A 241 -13.06 -22.86 3.68
CA ASP A 241 -12.95 -24.10 2.91
C ASP A 241 -12.22 -25.17 3.73
N ASP A 242 -12.99 -25.99 4.44
CA ASP A 242 -12.46 -27.13 5.18
C ASP A 242 -12.45 -28.39 4.31
N ARG A 243 -11.40 -28.52 3.47
CA ARG A 243 -11.16 -29.69 2.61
C ARG A 243 -12.32 -29.96 1.64
N GLY A 244 -12.84 -28.92 1.00
CA GLY A 244 -13.97 -28.95 0.07
C GLY A 244 -15.34 -28.86 0.75
N THR A 245 -15.39 -28.67 2.08
CA THR A 245 -16.63 -28.41 2.81
C THR A 245 -16.61 -26.99 3.32
N GLU A 246 -17.54 -26.17 2.85
CA GLU A 246 -17.74 -24.82 3.37
C GLU A 246 -18.24 -24.88 4.81
N ARG A 247 -17.61 -24.09 5.69
CA ARG A 247 -18.01 -23.96 7.09
C ARG A 247 -17.88 -22.51 7.54
N GLU A 248 -18.71 -22.12 8.49
CA GLU A 248 -18.66 -20.79 9.08
C GLU A 248 -17.87 -20.80 10.40
N LEU A 249 -16.99 -19.82 10.56
CA LEU A 249 -16.24 -19.51 11.78
C LEU A 249 -16.61 -18.10 12.25
N THR A 250 -17.12 -17.96 13.47
CA THR A 250 -17.36 -16.66 14.10
C THR A 250 -16.36 -16.44 15.23
N LEU A 251 -15.80 -15.24 15.28
CA LEU A 251 -14.86 -14.77 16.29
C LEU A 251 -15.28 -13.38 16.80
N SER A 252 -15.02 -13.11 18.06
CA SER A 252 -15.30 -11.82 18.71
C SER A 252 -14.19 -11.39 19.66
N ASP A 253 -14.31 -10.19 20.24
CA ASP A 253 -13.43 -9.70 21.30
C ASP A 253 -13.40 -10.59 22.55
N ALA A 254 -14.42 -11.44 22.75
CA ALA A 254 -14.43 -12.43 23.81
C ALA A 254 -13.52 -13.65 23.53
N ASP A 255 -13.24 -13.94 22.26
CA ASP A 255 -12.49 -15.12 21.83
C ASP A 255 -10.99 -14.83 21.65
N VAL A 256 -10.67 -13.69 21.04
CA VAL A 256 -9.32 -13.36 20.59
C VAL A 256 -8.97 -11.93 21.01
N SER A 257 -7.77 -11.77 21.55
CA SER A 257 -7.15 -10.48 21.82
C SER A 257 -5.72 -10.45 21.28
N VAL A 258 -5.18 -9.25 21.11
CA VAL A 258 -3.77 -9.07 20.79
C VAL A 258 -2.92 -9.11 22.07
N PRO A 259 -1.74 -9.76 22.06
CA PRO A 259 -0.82 -9.64 23.19
C PRO A 259 -0.37 -8.19 23.32
N GLY A 260 -0.08 -7.72 24.54
CA GLY A 260 0.37 -6.35 24.84
C GLY A 260 1.77 -6.00 24.32
N VAL A 261 2.25 -6.68 23.28
CA VAL A 261 3.57 -6.51 22.67
C VAL A 261 3.40 -6.15 21.20
N GLU A 262 4.13 -5.13 20.75
CA GLU A 262 4.14 -4.67 19.35
C GLU A 262 4.60 -5.79 18.40
N PRO A 263 4.11 -5.84 17.15
CA PRO A 263 4.55 -6.84 16.18
C PRO A 263 6.01 -6.59 15.77
N VAL A 264 6.80 -7.66 15.58
CA VAL A 264 8.21 -7.55 15.11
C VAL A 264 8.30 -7.02 13.67
N THR A 265 7.27 -7.27 12.87
CA THR A 265 7.16 -6.75 11.50
C THR A 265 5.98 -5.81 11.42
N GLU A 266 6.24 -4.51 11.55
CA GLU A 266 5.42 -3.56 10.83
C GLU A 266 5.66 -3.83 9.34
N VAL A 267 4.60 -4.19 8.61
CA VAL A 267 4.67 -4.24 7.16
C VAL A 267 4.82 -2.79 6.72
N SER A 268 6.05 -2.39 6.40
CA SER A 268 6.35 -1.05 5.89
C SER A 268 5.54 -0.81 4.62
N TYR A 269 4.91 0.35 4.60
CA TYR A 269 3.65 0.65 3.92
C TYR A 269 3.69 0.65 2.40
N ASP A 270 2.53 0.36 1.80
CA ASP A 270 2.20 0.60 0.40
C ASP A 270 1.81 2.04 0.07
N SER A 271 1.91 2.97 1.04
CA SER A 271 1.78 4.41 0.82
C SER A 271 2.75 4.98 -0.22
N GLY A 272 3.65 4.15 -0.78
CA GLY A 272 4.51 4.50 -1.89
C GLY A 272 3.73 4.77 -3.17
N VAL A 273 2.73 3.95 -3.55
CA VAL A 273 2.05 4.14 -4.86
C VAL A 273 1.16 5.37 -4.84
N GLU A 274 0.34 5.54 -3.80
CA GLU A 274 -0.52 6.71 -3.63
C GLU A 274 0.30 7.99 -3.45
N ALA A 275 1.35 7.98 -2.62
CA ALA A 275 2.17 9.18 -2.41
C ALA A 275 3.01 9.54 -3.65
N ASP A 276 3.56 8.53 -4.35
CA ASP A 276 4.28 8.75 -5.62
C ASP A 276 3.35 9.32 -6.69
N PHE A 277 2.13 8.78 -6.82
CA PHE A 277 1.14 9.33 -7.74
C PHE A 277 0.79 10.78 -7.38
N ALA A 278 0.48 11.07 -6.11
CA ALA A 278 0.14 12.42 -5.66
C ALA A 278 1.28 13.42 -5.93
N GLY A 279 2.52 13.04 -5.64
CA GLY A 279 3.70 13.88 -5.89
C GLY A 279 3.93 14.15 -7.38
N ARG A 280 3.77 13.14 -8.24
CA ARG A 280 3.91 13.30 -9.69
C ARG A 280 2.75 14.08 -10.32
N PHE A 281 1.53 13.91 -9.81
CA PHE A 281 0.36 14.66 -10.28
C PHE A 281 0.48 16.16 -9.94
N ALA A 282 0.93 16.48 -8.73
CA ALA A 282 1.15 17.86 -8.27
C ALA A 282 2.09 18.67 -9.18
N ALA A 283 3.01 18.01 -9.88
CA ALA A 283 3.99 18.65 -10.74
C ALA A 283 3.48 19.00 -12.14
N LEU A 284 2.24 18.62 -12.50
CA LEU A 284 1.70 18.79 -13.85
C LEU A 284 0.98 20.12 -14.09
N ASP A 285 0.77 20.94 -13.06
CA ASP A 285 0.13 22.27 -13.14
C ASP A 285 -1.15 22.25 -14.01
N LEU A 286 -2.13 21.45 -13.58
CA LEU A 286 -3.40 21.24 -14.27
C LEU A 286 -4.51 22.00 -13.56
N ASP A 287 -5.61 22.30 -14.25
CA ASP A 287 -6.84 22.88 -13.69
C ASP A 287 -7.61 21.94 -12.73
N TRP A 288 -6.98 20.83 -12.31
CA TRP A 288 -7.51 19.85 -11.38
C TRP A 288 -6.76 19.89 -10.05
N ASP A 289 -7.48 20.20 -8.97
CA ASP A 289 -6.99 20.01 -7.61
C ASP A 289 -7.07 18.53 -7.22
N LEU A 290 -6.00 17.97 -6.65
CA LEU A 290 -5.99 16.59 -6.18
C LEU A 290 -6.23 16.54 -4.66
N ILE A 291 -7.40 16.06 -4.27
CA ILE A 291 -7.78 15.84 -2.87
C ILE A 291 -7.41 14.41 -2.48
N ARG A 292 -6.69 14.24 -1.37
CA ARG A 292 -6.34 12.93 -0.80
C ARG A 292 -7.29 12.55 0.34
N GLU A 293 -7.58 11.26 0.44
CA GLU A 293 -8.50 10.70 1.45
C GLU A 293 -9.87 11.42 1.49
N PRO A 294 -10.55 11.60 0.34
CA PRO A 294 -11.80 12.34 0.27
C PRO A 294 -12.92 11.65 1.06
N GLU A 295 -14.05 12.34 1.21
CA GLU A 295 -15.20 11.83 1.95
C GLU A 295 -15.74 10.50 1.38
N PRO A 296 -16.15 9.55 2.25
CA PRO A 296 -16.81 8.33 1.81
C PRO A 296 -18.13 8.60 1.09
N LEU A 297 -18.36 7.88 0.00
CA LEU A 297 -19.55 8.00 -0.85
C LEU A 297 -20.58 6.94 -0.49
N ALA A 298 -21.81 7.36 -0.21
CA ALA A 298 -22.92 6.44 0.02
C ALA A 298 -23.56 6.02 -1.31
N ALA A 299 -23.46 4.75 -1.66
CA ALA A 299 -24.00 4.14 -2.87
C ALA A 299 -25.14 3.16 -2.53
N GLY A 300 -26.33 3.70 -2.21
CA GLY A 300 -27.45 2.91 -1.71
C GLY A 300 -27.12 2.19 -0.40
N GLU A 301 -27.16 0.87 -0.42
CA GLU A 301 -26.77 0.01 0.72
C GLU A 301 -25.24 -0.13 0.89
N HIS A 302 -24.46 0.46 0.00
CA HIS A 302 -23.00 0.37 -0.01
C HIS A 302 -22.31 1.67 0.37
N VAL A 303 -21.06 1.59 0.82
CA VAL A 303 -20.17 2.74 0.99
C VAL A 303 -18.89 2.50 0.20
N ILE A 304 -18.48 3.51 -0.55
CA ILE A 304 -17.25 3.54 -1.35
C ILE A 304 -16.30 4.54 -0.73
N ILE A 305 -15.02 4.18 -0.63
CA ILE A 305 -13.99 5.00 -0.01
C ILE A 305 -12.89 5.22 -1.05
N PRO A 306 -12.92 6.32 -1.80
CA PRO A 306 -11.90 6.65 -2.78
C PRO A 306 -10.54 6.88 -2.10
N ASP A 307 -9.46 6.85 -2.87
CA ASP A 307 -8.14 7.29 -2.41
C ASP A 307 -7.92 8.77 -2.70
N PHE A 308 -8.47 9.23 -3.83
CA PHE A 308 -8.39 10.61 -4.26
C PHE A 308 -9.71 11.13 -4.85
N ALA A 309 -9.82 12.45 -4.94
CA ALA A 309 -10.78 13.13 -5.80
C ALA A 309 -10.05 14.21 -6.61
N PHE A 310 -10.30 14.24 -7.91
CA PHE A 310 -9.92 15.35 -8.78
C PHE A 310 -11.06 16.38 -8.74
N GLU A 311 -10.76 17.60 -8.33
CA GLU A 311 -11.71 18.70 -8.23
C GLU A 311 -11.38 19.74 -9.29
N TRP A 312 -12.35 20.03 -10.16
CA TRP A 312 -12.16 21.03 -11.22
C TRP A 312 -12.10 22.43 -10.62
N ARG A 313 -10.94 23.08 -10.78
CA ARG A 313 -10.61 24.41 -10.23
C ARG A 313 -9.84 25.22 -11.26
N PRO A 314 -10.46 25.57 -12.39
CA PRO A 314 -9.76 26.28 -13.45
C PRO A 314 -9.44 27.72 -13.03
N GLY A 315 -8.27 28.21 -13.41
CA GLY A 315 -7.82 29.57 -13.09
C GLY A 315 -7.50 29.82 -11.60
N ALA A 316 -7.40 28.77 -10.78
CA ALA A 316 -6.95 28.87 -9.38
C ALA A 316 -5.57 28.21 -9.20
N ASP A 317 -4.82 28.60 -8.17
CA ASP A 317 -3.62 27.86 -7.75
C ASP A 317 -4.02 26.43 -7.34
N THR A 318 -3.73 25.47 -8.22
CA THR A 318 -4.03 24.06 -7.99
C THR A 318 -2.88 23.34 -7.28
N GLY A 319 -3.19 22.23 -6.62
CA GLY A 319 -2.21 21.43 -5.90
C GLY A 319 -2.81 20.21 -5.22
N VAL A 320 -2.06 19.67 -4.25
CA VAL A 320 -2.48 18.50 -3.47
C VAL A 320 -2.95 18.95 -2.09
N ARG A 321 -4.18 18.55 -1.71
CA ARG A 321 -4.78 18.91 -0.42
C ARG A 321 -5.22 17.65 0.32
N ASP A 322 -4.88 17.55 1.61
CA ASP A 322 -5.41 16.51 2.49
C ASP A 322 -6.68 17.03 3.19
N THR A 323 -7.78 16.29 3.11
CA THR A 323 -8.95 16.52 3.96
C THR A 323 -8.65 15.98 5.35
N GLY A 324 -7.89 16.74 6.16
CA GLY A 324 -7.46 16.30 7.49
C GLY A 324 -8.61 15.68 8.30
N ARG A 325 -8.37 14.48 8.88
CA ARG A 325 -9.27 13.72 9.77
C ARG A 325 -10.09 14.62 10.70
N SER A 326 -11.25 15.07 10.25
CA SER A 326 -12.28 15.67 11.10
C SER A 326 -13.53 14.84 10.93
N GLY A 327 -13.70 13.90 11.85
CA GLY A 327 -14.93 13.16 12.00
C GLY A 327 -16.08 14.12 12.28
N GLY A 328 -17.16 13.96 11.53
CA GLY A 328 -18.39 14.72 11.71
C GLY A 328 -19.31 14.49 10.53
N GLY A 329 -20.11 13.42 10.59
CA GLY A 329 -21.25 13.30 9.69
C GLY A 329 -22.16 14.51 9.87
N SER A 330 -22.44 15.23 8.80
CA SER A 330 -23.57 16.13 8.73
C SER A 330 -24.71 15.42 8.00
N ASP A 331 -25.69 14.95 8.77
CA ASP A 331 -27.03 14.73 8.24
C ASP A 331 -27.62 16.09 7.85
N GLY A 332 -28.06 16.18 6.59
CA GLY A 332 -29.10 17.08 6.11
C GLY A 332 -28.69 18.54 5.82
N ALA A 333 -28.66 18.89 4.54
CA ALA A 333 -29.23 20.15 4.05
C ALA A 333 -29.53 20.06 2.55
N ASP A 334 -30.81 19.85 2.23
CA ASP A 334 -31.40 20.40 1.01
C ASP A 334 -31.11 21.92 0.98
N GLY A 335 -30.21 22.34 0.11
CA GLY A 335 -29.83 23.74 -0.05
C GLY A 335 -28.92 23.95 -1.27
N ALA A 336 -29.52 24.39 -2.37
CA ALA A 336 -28.89 24.95 -3.57
C ALA A 336 -27.67 24.20 -4.14
N ALA A 337 -27.95 23.22 -5.01
CA ALA A 337 -26.97 22.48 -5.81
C ALA A 337 -26.38 23.28 -6.99
N SER A 338 -25.82 24.48 -6.78
CA SER A 338 -25.22 25.25 -7.89
C SER A 338 -23.84 25.85 -7.64
N ASP A 339 -23.11 25.44 -6.61
CA ASP A 339 -21.80 26.05 -6.30
C ASP A 339 -20.74 25.04 -5.80
N ALA A 340 -21.01 23.74 -5.93
CA ALA A 340 -20.02 22.71 -5.64
C ALA A 340 -19.19 22.44 -6.90
N PRO A 341 -17.84 22.49 -6.84
CA PRO A 341 -16.99 22.20 -7.99
C PRO A 341 -17.19 20.76 -8.45
N PHE A 342 -17.10 20.54 -9.76
CA PHE A 342 -17.20 19.21 -10.36
C PHE A 342 -16.06 18.30 -9.88
N ARG A 343 -16.40 17.07 -9.47
CA ARG A 343 -15.42 16.12 -8.91
C ARG A 343 -15.46 14.77 -9.62
N ILE A 344 -14.27 14.20 -9.81
CA ILE A 344 -14.07 12.82 -10.28
C ILE A 344 -13.31 12.07 -9.19
N PHE A 345 -13.88 10.99 -8.68
CA PHE A 345 -13.23 10.16 -7.66
C PHE A 345 -12.27 9.16 -8.29
N PHE A 346 -11.19 8.85 -7.56
CA PHE A 346 -10.16 7.95 -8.03
C PHE A 346 -9.76 6.96 -6.94
N GLU A 347 -9.72 5.68 -7.30
CA GLU A 347 -9.29 4.62 -6.39
C GLU A 347 -8.18 3.79 -7.04
N ILE A 348 -7.08 3.65 -6.31
CA ILE A 348 -5.96 2.79 -6.66
C ILE A 348 -6.26 1.43 -6.03
N MET A 349 -6.78 0.52 -6.86
CA MET A 349 -7.12 -0.82 -6.40
C MET A 349 -5.88 -1.68 -6.22
N GLY A 350 -5.95 -2.47 -5.16
CA GLY A 350 -5.04 -3.57 -4.91
C GLY A 350 -5.35 -4.76 -5.81
N PHE A 351 -5.71 -5.89 -5.22
CA PHE A 351 -6.21 -7.01 -6.00
C PHE A 351 -7.58 -6.73 -6.59
N TRP A 352 -7.86 -7.33 -7.75
CA TRP A 352 -9.09 -7.12 -8.49
C TRP A 352 -9.41 -8.31 -9.41
N THR A 353 -10.68 -8.42 -9.81
CA THR A 353 -11.16 -9.24 -10.93
C THR A 353 -12.00 -8.35 -11.86
N PRO A 354 -12.17 -8.69 -13.15
CA PRO A 354 -13.02 -7.92 -14.05
C PRO A 354 -14.43 -7.67 -13.48
N GLU A 355 -15.06 -8.71 -12.92
CA GLU A 355 -16.40 -8.61 -12.33
C GLU A 355 -16.42 -7.71 -11.08
N TYR A 356 -15.35 -7.70 -10.29
CA TYR A 356 -15.23 -6.80 -9.14
C TYR A 356 -15.17 -5.34 -9.59
N VAL A 357 -14.38 -5.05 -10.63
CA VAL A 357 -14.24 -3.70 -11.21
C VAL A 357 -15.57 -3.25 -11.81
N GLU A 358 -16.21 -4.06 -12.64
CA GLU A 358 -17.52 -3.76 -13.25
C GLU A 358 -18.58 -3.48 -12.19
N LYS A 359 -18.69 -4.35 -11.17
CA LYS A 359 -19.65 -4.16 -10.08
C LYS A 359 -19.40 -2.87 -9.31
N LYS A 360 -18.14 -2.45 -9.17
CA LYS A 360 -17.77 -1.23 -8.45
C LYS A 360 -18.12 0.02 -9.26
N LEU A 361 -17.81 0.04 -10.55
CA LEU A 361 -18.16 1.15 -11.45
C LEU A 361 -19.70 1.29 -11.58
N ALA A 362 -20.42 0.18 -11.78
CA ALA A 362 -21.87 0.18 -11.90
C ALA A 362 -22.60 0.69 -10.63
N ARG A 363 -21.99 0.53 -9.45
CA ARG A 363 -22.54 1.06 -8.19
C ARG A 363 -22.49 2.59 -8.11
N LEU A 364 -21.55 3.21 -8.82
CA LEU A 364 -21.36 4.65 -8.84
C LEU A 364 -22.13 5.31 -9.96
N ASP A 365 -22.34 4.61 -11.07
CA ASP A 365 -23.28 5.05 -12.12
C ASP A 365 -24.72 5.19 -11.58
N ALA A 366 -25.02 4.53 -10.46
CA ALA A 366 -26.30 4.65 -9.75
C ALA A 366 -26.41 5.92 -8.88
N LEU A 367 -25.31 6.65 -8.67
CA LEU A 367 -25.29 7.93 -7.97
C LEU A 367 -25.29 9.07 -8.99
N ALA A 368 -26.26 9.98 -8.86
CA ALA A 368 -26.25 11.20 -9.66
C ALA A 368 -25.00 12.03 -9.32
N ASP A 369 -24.35 12.58 -10.34
CA ASP A 369 -23.23 13.53 -10.24
C ASP A 369 -21.96 12.96 -9.60
N VAL A 370 -21.74 11.65 -9.69
CA VAL A 370 -20.51 10.99 -9.20
C VAL A 370 -19.80 10.29 -10.34
N GLU A 371 -18.67 10.85 -10.75
CA GLU A 371 -17.77 10.22 -11.71
C GLU A 371 -16.66 9.47 -10.98
N MET A 372 -16.22 8.34 -11.51
CA MET A 372 -15.13 7.56 -10.93
C MET A 372 -14.22 6.94 -11.97
N LEU A 373 -12.92 7.07 -11.71
CA LEU A 373 -11.84 6.36 -12.34
C LEU A 373 -11.23 5.36 -11.34
N VAL A 374 -10.70 4.25 -11.85
CA VAL A 374 -10.03 3.25 -11.04
C VAL A 374 -8.70 2.87 -11.66
N ALA A 375 -7.65 2.76 -10.85
CA ALA A 375 -6.38 2.19 -11.27
C ALA A 375 -6.24 0.76 -10.76
N VAL A 376 -5.83 -0.17 -11.63
CA VAL A 376 -5.79 -1.60 -11.33
C VAL A 376 -4.39 -2.17 -11.54
N ASP A 377 -3.82 -2.83 -10.52
CA ASP A 377 -2.46 -3.37 -10.59
C ASP A 377 -2.44 -4.63 -11.47
N GLU A 378 -1.74 -4.58 -12.60
CA GLU A 378 -1.66 -5.70 -13.57
C GLU A 378 -1.08 -6.98 -12.94
N SER A 379 -0.24 -6.85 -11.92
CA SER A 379 0.36 -8.00 -11.22
C SER A 379 -0.57 -8.66 -10.21
N LEU A 380 -1.68 -7.98 -9.84
CA LEU A 380 -2.65 -8.41 -8.84
C LEU A 380 -4.02 -8.74 -9.42
N GLY A 381 -4.18 -8.66 -10.74
CA GLY A 381 -5.38 -9.13 -11.44
C GLY A 381 -5.51 -10.65 -11.38
N VAL A 382 -6.73 -11.13 -11.17
CA VAL A 382 -7.08 -12.55 -11.25
C VAL A 382 -8.23 -12.73 -12.24
N GLY A 383 -7.98 -13.49 -13.31
CA GLY A 383 -8.95 -13.71 -14.40
C GLY A 383 -8.39 -13.28 -15.77
N ASP A 384 -9.29 -13.12 -16.73
CA ASP A 384 -8.97 -12.59 -18.07
C ASP A 384 -8.52 -11.12 -17.98
N GLU A 385 -7.79 -10.64 -19.01
CA GLU A 385 -7.42 -9.22 -19.12
C GLU A 385 -8.68 -8.34 -19.11
N ILE A 386 -8.63 -7.20 -18.41
CA ILE A 386 -9.70 -6.20 -18.56
C ILE A 386 -9.67 -5.74 -20.02
N GLU A 387 -10.69 -6.11 -20.78
CA GLU A 387 -11.04 -5.35 -21.97
C GLU A 387 -11.33 -3.94 -21.48
N ALA A 388 -10.45 -2.99 -21.83
CA ALA A 388 -10.46 -1.60 -21.37
C ALA A 388 -11.91 -1.07 -21.30
N THR A 389 -12.49 -1.18 -20.11
CA THR A 389 -13.90 -0.87 -19.91
C THR A 389 -13.96 0.65 -19.89
N ASP A 390 -14.34 1.22 -21.03
CA ASP A 390 -14.81 2.60 -21.17
C ASP A 390 -13.85 3.68 -20.63
N ASN A 391 -12.53 3.53 -20.81
CA ASN A 391 -11.47 4.43 -20.33
C ASN A 391 -11.44 4.71 -18.80
N ARG A 392 -12.32 4.10 -18.01
CA ARG A 392 -12.46 4.35 -16.56
C ARG A 392 -11.61 3.42 -15.71
N ALA A 393 -11.12 2.31 -16.28
CA ALA A 393 -10.18 1.39 -15.65
C ALA A 393 -8.78 1.53 -16.25
N ILE A 394 -7.83 2.00 -15.45
CA ILE A 394 -6.46 2.33 -15.86
C ILE A 394 -5.50 1.26 -15.31
N PRO A 395 -4.97 0.35 -16.14
CA PRO A 395 -3.99 -0.62 -15.68
C PRO A 395 -2.67 0.04 -15.30
N TYR A 396 -1.98 -0.48 -14.29
CA TYR A 396 -0.64 -0.04 -13.92
C TYR A 396 0.25 -1.18 -13.40
N ALA A 397 1.56 -1.02 -13.54
CA ALA A 397 2.55 -1.94 -12.97
C ALA A 397 3.56 -1.15 -12.12
N GLY A 398 3.52 -1.36 -10.80
CA GLY A 398 4.39 -0.68 -9.83
C GLY A 398 4.00 0.78 -9.53
N THR A 399 3.80 1.60 -10.56
CA THR A 399 3.42 3.03 -10.41
C THR A 399 2.26 3.40 -11.34
N VAL A 400 1.30 4.18 -10.87
CA VAL A 400 0.20 4.70 -11.69
C VAL A 400 0.73 5.72 -12.70
N SER A 401 0.39 5.57 -13.98
CA SER A 401 0.79 6.50 -15.04
C SER A 401 -0.04 7.78 -14.96
N VAL A 402 0.60 8.91 -14.65
CA VAL A 402 -0.09 10.21 -14.63
C VAL A 402 -0.58 10.60 -16.03
N LYS A 403 0.15 10.18 -17.07
CA LYS A 403 -0.26 10.39 -18.46
C LYS A 403 -1.61 9.72 -18.74
N ASP A 404 -1.76 8.45 -18.34
CA ASP A 404 -2.99 7.69 -18.64
C ASP A 404 -4.17 8.23 -17.82
N VAL A 405 -3.92 8.68 -16.58
CA VAL A 405 -4.91 9.41 -15.79
C VAL A 405 -5.30 10.72 -16.46
N ARG A 406 -4.35 11.52 -16.96
CA ARG A 406 -4.64 12.76 -17.71
C ARG A 406 -5.44 12.48 -18.98
N ASP A 407 -5.08 11.45 -19.73
CA ASP A 407 -5.81 11.04 -20.93
C ASP A 407 -7.26 10.63 -20.58
N ALA A 408 -7.50 10.04 -19.41
CA ALA A 408 -8.84 9.74 -18.90
C ALA A 408 -9.62 10.99 -18.39
N LEU A 409 -8.93 12.01 -17.89
CA LEU A 409 -9.55 13.29 -17.46
C LEU A 409 -9.90 14.21 -18.63
N ARG A 410 -9.16 14.13 -19.75
CA ARG A 410 -9.30 15.05 -20.90
C ARG A 410 -10.73 15.19 -21.45
N PRO A 411 -11.53 14.11 -21.62
CA PRO A 411 -12.90 14.25 -22.11
C PRO A 411 -13.80 15.07 -21.18
N TYR A 412 -13.54 15.02 -19.86
CA TYR A 412 -14.26 15.82 -18.87
C TYR A 412 -13.82 17.28 -18.91
N GLU A 413 -12.51 17.51 -18.99
CA GLU A 413 -11.89 18.84 -19.16
C GLU A 413 -12.44 19.55 -20.40
N GLU A 414 -12.38 18.91 -21.59
CA GLU A 414 -12.91 19.47 -22.84
C GLU A 414 -14.42 19.81 -22.75
N ARG A 415 -15.17 19.06 -21.95
CA ARG A 415 -16.59 19.34 -21.73
C ARG A 415 -16.79 20.55 -20.82
N LEU A 416 -16.10 20.59 -19.68
CA LEU A 416 -16.19 21.68 -18.71
C LEU A 416 -15.71 23.00 -19.31
N VAL A 417 -14.60 23.00 -20.04
CA VAL A 417 -14.08 24.19 -20.75
C VAL A 417 -15.10 24.73 -21.75
N ARG A 418 -15.75 23.85 -22.52
CA ARG A 418 -16.80 24.26 -23.48
C ARG A 418 -18.05 24.82 -22.79
N GLU A 419 -18.45 24.20 -21.68
CA GLU A 419 -19.57 24.67 -20.86
C GLU A 419 -19.27 26.07 -20.31
N SER A 420 -18.07 26.30 -19.74
CA SER A 420 -17.62 27.61 -19.27
C SER A 420 -17.50 28.65 -20.40
N ALA A 421 -16.90 28.29 -21.54
CA ALA A 421 -16.74 29.21 -22.68
C ALA A 421 -18.09 29.71 -23.21
N ALA A 422 -19.14 28.87 -23.17
CA ALA A 422 -20.49 29.25 -23.60
C ALA A 422 -21.16 30.28 -22.67
N GLU A 423 -20.66 30.44 -21.44
CA GLU A 423 -21.14 31.43 -20.46
C GLU A 423 -20.37 32.75 -20.55
N ILE A 424 -19.19 32.76 -21.17
CA ILE A 424 -18.35 33.95 -21.37
C ILE A 424 -18.89 34.79 -22.54
N PRO A 425 -18.93 36.13 -22.43
CA PRO A 425 -19.28 36.99 -23.55
C PRO A 425 -18.29 36.88 -24.73
N ASP A 426 -18.80 37.02 -25.96
CA ASP A 426 -17.97 37.02 -27.18
C ASP A 426 -16.88 38.13 -27.19
N GLU A 427 -17.10 39.23 -26.44
CA GLU A 427 -16.14 40.33 -26.31
C GLU A 427 -15.88 40.68 -24.84
N LEU A 428 -14.61 40.77 -24.47
CA LEU A 428 -14.15 41.24 -23.15
C LEU A 428 -13.27 42.50 -23.27
N ARG A 429 -13.33 43.34 -22.23
CA ARG A 429 -12.55 44.57 -22.12
C ARG A 429 -11.94 44.67 -20.72
N PRO A 430 -10.73 44.13 -20.51
CA PRO A 430 -10.01 44.29 -19.26
C PRO A 430 -9.78 45.78 -18.93
N ASP A 431 -9.87 46.14 -17.66
CA ASP A 431 -9.59 47.52 -17.21
C ASP A 431 -8.08 47.83 -17.18
N ALA A 432 -7.25 46.81 -16.95
CA ALA A 432 -5.80 46.95 -16.92
C ALA A 432 -5.22 47.09 -18.34
N ASP A 433 -4.24 47.99 -18.51
CA ASP A 433 -3.53 48.16 -19.78
C ASP A 433 -2.71 46.92 -20.17
N VAL A 434 -2.27 46.13 -19.17
CA VAL A 434 -1.59 44.86 -19.36
C VAL A 434 -2.20 43.84 -18.39
N THR A 435 -2.66 42.70 -18.90
CA THR A 435 -3.14 41.57 -18.08
C THR A 435 -2.77 40.25 -18.73
N SER A 436 -2.40 39.24 -17.94
CA SER A 436 -2.21 37.90 -18.48
C SER A 436 -3.59 37.23 -18.74
N LEU A 437 -3.61 36.26 -19.65
CA LEU A 437 -4.79 35.40 -19.82
C LEU A 437 -5.05 34.56 -18.57
N ALA A 438 -4.01 34.18 -17.81
CA ALA A 438 -4.15 33.48 -16.54
C ALA A 438 -4.90 34.31 -15.49
N ASP A 439 -4.50 35.57 -15.30
CA ASP A 439 -5.17 36.49 -14.35
C ASP A 439 -6.62 36.74 -14.77
N LEU A 440 -6.86 36.91 -16.06
CA LEU A 440 -8.20 37.10 -16.58
C LEU A 440 -9.05 35.83 -16.41
N ALA A 441 -8.49 34.65 -16.69
CA ALA A 441 -9.17 33.36 -16.47
C ALA A 441 -9.52 33.17 -14.99
N ALA A 442 -8.61 33.53 -14.08
CA ALA A 442 -8.83 33.52 -12.65
C ALA A 442 -9.95 34.46 -12.19
N GLU A 443 -10.03 35.68 -12.76
CA GLU A 443 -11.11 36.63 -12.48
C GLU A 443 -12.50 36.07 -12.82
N TYR A 444 -12.58 35.32 -13.93
CA TYR A 444 -13.82 34.71 -14.41
C TYR A 444 -14.05 33.29 -13.86
N GLY A 445 -13.09 32.71 -13.13
CA GLY A 445 -13.17 31.34 -12.61
C GLY A 445 -13.22 30.27 -13.71
N VAL A 446 -12.53 30.50 -14.83
CA VAL A 446 -12.49 29.62 -16.01
C VAL A 446 -11.05 29.27 -16.37
N SER A 447 -10.85 28.36 -17.32
CA SER A 447 -9.51 28.04 -17.82
C SER A 447 -9.10 29.04 -18.89
N GLU A 448 -7.80 29.19 -19.14
CA GLU A 448 -7.32 30.03 -20.24
C GLU A 448 -7.84 29.57 -21.61
N ASP A 449 -8.05 28.25 -21.79
CA ASP A 449 -8.62 27.68 -23.01
C ASP A 449 -10.07 28.12 -23.23
N ALA A 450 -10.83 28.39 -22.16
CA ALA A 450 -12.19 28.91 -22.29
C ALA A 450 -12.24 30.34 -22.86
N LEU A 451 -11.11 31.05 -22.83
CA LEU A 451 -10.96 32.41 -23.34
C LEU A 451 -10.38 32.46 -24.77
N GLU A 452 -10.05 31.32 -25.38
CA GLU A 452 -9.32 31.28 -26.66
C GLU A 452 -10.05 32.01 -27.80
N ASP A 453 -11.37 31.86 -27.87
CA ASP A 453 -12.22 32.42 -28.93
C ASP A 453 -12.79 33.82 -28.60
N VAL A 454 -12.44 34.39 -27.44
CA VAL A 454 -12.93 35.70 -27.00
C VAL A 454 -12.21 36.82 -27.74
N ALA A 455 -12.97 37.83 -28.19
CA ALA A 455 -12.41 39.04 -28.78
C ALA A 455 -12.08 40.09 -27.72
N TYR A 456 -10.95 40.78 -27.89
CA TYR A 456 -10.48 41.83 -26.99
C TYR A 456 -10.32 43.17 -27.72
N PRO A 457 -11.39 43.96 -27.94
CA PRO A 457 -11.33 45.14 -28.81
C PRO A 457 -10.39 46.27 -28.35
N ALA A 458 -10.04 46.31 -27.06
CA ALA A 458 -9.19 47.35 -26.47
C ALA A 458 -7.72 46.92 -26.31
N HIS A 459 -7.41 45.64 -26.58
CA HIS A 459 -6.10 45.04 -26.35
C HIS A 459 -5.65 44.25 -27.56
N GLU A 460 -4.34 44.04 -27.66
CA GLU A 460 -3.76 43.08 -28.58
C GLU A 460 -3.20 41.90 -27.79
N ARG A 461 -3.47 40.67 -28.27
CA ARG A 461 -2.92 39.46 -27.66
C ARG A 461 -1.49 39.25 -28.13
N VAL A 462 -0.56 39.30 -27.18
CA VAL A 462 0.86 39.08 -27.36
C VAL A 462 1.25 37.87 -26.53
N GLY A 463 1.36 36.70 -27.17
CA GLY A 463 1.57 35.43 -26.47
C GLY A 463 0.39 35.10 -25.55
N ARG A 464 0.64 35.02 -24.24
CA ARG A 464 -0.37 34.82 -23.19
C ARG A 464 -0.78 36.10 -22.47
N THR A 465 -0.40 37.27 -22.99
CA THR A 465 -0.68 38.57 -22.37
C THR A 465 -1.54 39.44 -23.29
N LEU A 466 -2.52 40.13 -22.73
CA LEU A 466 -3.31 41.15 -23.40
C LEU A 466 -2.68 42.51 -23.09
N VAL A 467 -2.27 43.25 -24.12
CA VAL A 467 -1.54 44.51 -23.99
C VAL A 467 -2.29 45.61 -24.75
N SER A 468 -2.54 46.75 -24.11
CA SER A 468 -3.18 47.88 -24.78
C SER A 468 -2.25 48.45 -25.86
N PRO A 469 -2.78 48.93 -27.00
CA PRO A 469 -1.95 49.49 -28.06
C PRO A 469 -1.03 50.64 -27.60
N ALA A 470 -1.44 51.42 -26.61
CA ALA A 470 -0.63 52.50 -26.05
C ALA A 470 0.65 51.99 -25.39
N VAL A 471 0.58 50.87 -24.65
CA VAL A 471 1.76 50.25 -24.04
C VAL A 471 2.71 49.69 -25.10
N LEU A 472 2.17 49.12 -26.19
CA LEU A 472 3.00 48.64 -27.30
C LEU A 472 3.72 49.79 -28.03
N ASP A 473 3.05 50.93 -28.19
CA ASP A 473 3.65 52.13 -28.78
C ASP A 473 4.76 52.69 -27.89
N ASP A 474 4.54 52.77 -26.57
CA ASP A 474 5.56 53.19 -25.60
C ASP A 474 6.79 52.24 -25.64
N LEU A 475 6.57 50.93 -25.62
CA LEU A 475 7.64 49.93 -25.70
C LEU A 475 8.41 49.99 -27.03
N ALA A 476 7.75 50.36 -28.13
CA ALA A 476 8.40 50.54 -29.43
C ALA A 476 9.35 51.76 -29.45
N GLU A 477 9.09 52.77 -28.61
CA GLU A 477 10.00 53.91 -28.41
C GLU A 477 11.17 53.57 -27.46
N GLU A 478 10.96 52.65 -26.52
CA GLU A 478 11.98 52.29 -25.53
C GLU A 478 12.93 51.17 -25.96
N ILE A 479 12.49 50.26 -26.83
CA ILE A 479 13.28 49.10 -27.30
C ILE A 479 13.81 49.36 -28.71
N GLU A 480 15.14 49.38 -28.84
CA GLU A 480 15.83 49.67 -30.10
C GLU A 480 16.76 48.53 -30.56
N PRO A 481 17.01 48.38 -31.88
CA PRO A 481 18.05 47.51 -32.40
C PRO A 481 19.42 47.77 -31.78
N GLY A 482 20.11 46.70 -31.35
CA GLY A 482 21.41 46.79 -30.69
C GLY A 482 21.35 46.89 -29.15
N MET A 483 20.15 46.97 -28.57
CA MET A 483 19.95 46.85 -27.13
C MET A 483 20.28 45.43 -26.64
N ALA A 484 20.82 45.32 -25.42
CA ALA A 484 21.01 44.02 -24.76
C ALA A 484 19.65 43.39 -24.42
N TYR A 485 19.53 42.07 -24.57
CA TYR A 485 18.29 41.34 -24.32
C TYR A 485 17.80 41.53 -22.88
N GLU A 486 18.70 41.51 -21.90
CA GLU A 486 18.37 41.69 -20.48
C GLU A 486 17.76 43.07 -20.23
N ALA A 487 18.30 44.11 -20.87
CA ALA A 487 17.75 45.46 -20.76
C ALA A 487 16.36 45.58 -21.41
N ALA A 488 16.12 44.89 -22.53
CA ALA A 488 14.80 44.85 -23.16
C ALA A 488 13.80 44.02 -22.34
N SER A 489 14.23 42.91 -21.76
CA SER A 489 13.46 42.07 -20.83
C SER A 489 13.04 42.86 -19.59
N ASP A 490 13.95 43.61 -18.98
CA ASP A 490 13.64 44.50 -17.85
C ASP A 490 12.55 45.52 -18.20
N ARG A 491 12.60 46.11 -19.41
CA ARG A 491 11.55 47.04 -19.88
C ARG A 491 10.19 46.35 -20.04
N LEU A 492 10.16 45.13 -20.58
CA LEU A 492 8.91 44.38 -20.72
C LEU A 492 8.34 44.01 -19.34
N ALA A 493 9.19 43.60 -18.42
CA ALA A 493 8.83 43.30 -17.04
C ALA A 493 8.29 44.52 -16.27
N ASP A 494 8.84 45.73 -16.51
CA ASP A 494 8.33 46.99 -15.91
C ASP A 494 6.85 47.26 -16.27
N TYR A 495 6.41 46.81 -17.45
CA TYR A 495 5.02 46.88 -17.90
C TYR A 495 4.19 45.63 -17.55
N GLY A 496 4.76 44.64 -16.85
CA GLY A 496 4.07 43.40 -16.47
C GLY A 496 3.95 42.37 -17.60
N ILE A 497 4.81 42.44 -18.61
CA ILE A 497 4.84 41.47 -19.73
C ILE A 497 5.92 40.42 -19.44
N GLU A 498 5.50 39.16 -19.27
CA GLU A 498 6.42 38.04 -18.96
C GLU A 498 6.91 37.28 -20.20
N ASP A 499 6.16 37.28 -21.30
CA ASP A 499 6.53 36.60 -22.55
C ASP A 499 7.38 37.52 -23.44
N ASP A 500 8.67 37.63 -23.11
CA ASP A 500 9.64 38.43 -23.85
C ASP A 500 9.66 38.09 -25.34
N SER A 501 9.57 36.80 -25.67
CA SER A 501 9.71 36.32 -27.04
C SER A 501 8.54 36.76 -27.91
N ALA A 502 7.30 36.64 -27.41
CA ALA A 502 6.12 37.10 -28.12
C ALA A 502 6.07 38.62 -28.24
N ALA A 503 6.45 39.35 -27.18
CA ALA A 503 6.46 40.81 -27.18
C ALA A 503 7.50 41.40 -28.15
N LEU A 504 8.75 40.92 -28.09
CA LEU A 504 9.79 41.33 -29.03
C LEU A 504 9.41 40.97 -30.47
N ALA A 505 8.84 39.78 -30.68
CA ALA A 505 8.32 39.37 -31.97
C ALA A 505 7.26 40.33 -32.52
N ARG A 506 6.33 40.76 -31.66
CA ARG A 506 5.27 41.71 -32.02
C ARG A 506 5.81 43.11 -32.32
N LEU A 507 6.85 43.55 -31.61
CA LEU A 507 7.55 44.82 -31.88
C LEU A 507 8.44 44.77 -33.12
N GLY A 508 8.51 43.62 -33.82
CA GLY A 508 9.30 43.46 -35.03
C GLY A 508 10.78 43.15 -34.76
N TYR A 509 11.08 42.54 -33.61
CA TYR A 509 12.42 42.17 -33.19
C TYR A 509 12.62 40.66 -33.03
N ARG A 510 13.89 40.24 -32.99
CA ARG A 510 14.36 38.89 -32.64
C ARG A 510 15.62 39.01 -31.79
N VAL A 511 15.88 38.01 -30.96
CA VAL A 511 17.12 37.95 -30.17
C VAL A 511 18.21 37.23 -30.96
N ALA A 512 19.36 37.87 -31.13
CA ALA A 512 20.57 37.26 -31.65
C ALA A 512 21.49 36.87 -30.49
N TRP A 513 21.69 35.57 -30.30
CA TRP A 513 22.51 35.02 -29.20
C TRP A 513 23.97 34.87 -29.61
N GLU A 514 24.89 35.45 -28.83
CA GLU A 514 26.32 35.18 -28.93
C GLU A 514 26.71 34.05 -27.94
N GLY A 515 26.52 32.81 -28.36
CA GLY A 515 26.84 31.64 -27.53
C GLY A 515 25.77 31.34 -26.46
N LEU A 516 26.18 31.12 -25.21
CA LEU A 516 25.28 30.79 -24.07
C LEU A 516 25.03 31.98 -23.14
N GLY A 517 25.46 33.19 -23.51
CA GLY A 517 25.48 34.35 -22.62
C GLY A 517 24.62 35.50 -23.12
N GLU A 518 25.22 36.39 -23.91
CA GLU A 518 24.64 37.70 -24.20
C GLU A 518 23.73 37.65 -25.45
N GLY A 519 22.49 38.12 -25.29
CA GLY A 519 21.54 38.32 -26.37
C GLY A 519 21.52 39.79 -26.80
N THR A 520 21.43 40.05 -28.10
CA THR A 520 21.22 41.42 -28.62
C THR A 520 19.95 41.48 -29.46
N ILE A 521 19.16 42.53 -29.27
CA ILE A 521 17.94 42.79 -30.02
C ILE A 521 18.29 43.16 -31.47
N GLN A 522 17.71 42.45 -32.44
CA GLN A 522 17.84 42.72 -33.87
C GLN A 522 16.47 42.85 -34.54
N PRO A 523 16.33 43.61 -35.63
CA PRO A 523 15.12 43.60 -36.44
C PRO A 523 14.80 42.19 -36.94
N ARG A 524 13.51 41.87 -36.96
CA ARG A 524 12.95 40.67 -37.56
C ARG A 524 12.75 40.95 -39.05
N GLU A 525 13.50 40.25 -39.91
CA GLU A 525 13.36 40.35 -41.38
C GLU A 525 12.02 39.80 -41.88
#